data_AF-A0A2R6LPM0-F1
#
_entry.id   AF-A0A2R6LPM0-F1
#
_cell.length_a   1.000
_cell.length_b   1.000
_cell.length_c   1.000
_cell.angle_alpha   90.00
_cell.angle_beta   90.00
_cell.angle_gamma   90.00
#
_symmetry.space_group_name_H-M   'P 1'
#
loop_
_entity.id
_entity.type
_entity.pdbx_description
1 polymer ?
#
loop_
_entity_poly.entity_id
_entity_poly.type
_entity_poly.pdbx_seq_one_letter_code
_entity_poly.pdbx_strand_id
1 'polypeptide(L)'
;MDDDKYPPESDRRRFVKGVVGSAALAGVATTGGAAIDTLTAPSGEGGGATTYFGFENTGGPAPRGMPQIPVEIDSEGFVRGVFPEYETRTVGGREVDVAETEIAGETYSARWFQYCGVQTYAGILPDADQDNYFRYASSSPYDWQGDLSGRMHVDDFEEVGESYEAWGNGIGQSGLGKPARGTWRSEGIKAAETMPVEVIRSPIIEEKAQDDEWLAATTDRGVAARLNKCTHFCCVPGFKAQGDAANFGAADRIYCQCHQSVYDPFTVVKTQFTALPRPGN
;
A
#
# COMPACT_ATOMS: atom_id res chain seq x y z
N MET A 1 23.24 -47.86 15.62
CA MET A 1 22.22 -48.00 14.56
C MET A 1 21.33 -46.80 14.73
N ASP A 2 21.57 -45.79 13.91
CA ASP A 2 20.95 -44.47 14.00
C ASP A 2 19.48 -44.53 13.60
N ASP A 3 18.62 -43.97 14.46
CA ASP A 3 17.22 -43.70 14.16
C ASP A 3 17.14 -42.54 13.15
N ASP A 4 16.57 -42.84 11.98
CA ASP A 4 16.31 -41.89 10.91
C ASP A 4 15.35 -40.79 11.41
N LYS A 5 15.84 -39.55 11.41
CA LYS A 5 15.18 -38.37 11.98
C LYS A 5 14.35 -37.61 10.95
N TYR A 6 13.77 -38.31 9.97
CA TYR A 6 12.86 -37.72 9.00
C TYR A 6 11.49 -38.40 9.04
N PRO A 7 10.39 -37.65 9.26
CA PRO A 7 9.06 -38.21 9.11
C PRO A 7 8.80 -38.57 7.63
N PRO A 8 7.98 -39.60 7.35
CA PRO A 8 7.70 -40.06 5.99
C PRO A 8 7.03 -38.96 5.16
N GLU A 9 7.34 -38.95 3.86
CA GLU A 9 6.88 -37.96 2.90
C GLU A 9 5.35 -37.83 2.91
N SER A 10 4.86 -36.69 3.37
CA SER A 10 3.45 -36.31 3.26
C SER A 10 3.29 -35.16 2.24
N ASP A 11 2.10 -35.12 1.63
CA ASP A 11 1.61 -34.28 0.52
C ASP A 11 1.97 -32.77 0.51
N ARG A 12 2.61 -32.23 1.55
CA ARG A 12 3.01 -30.81 1.63
C ARG A 12 4.03 -30.39 0.56
N ARG A 13 4.86 -31.30 0.04
CA ARG A 13 5.81 -30.98 -1.04
C ARG A 13 5.19 -30.79 -2.42
N ARG A 14 3.96 -31.28 -2.66
CA ARG A 14 3.22 -30.96 -3.90
C ARG A 14 2.71 -29.52 -3.90
N PHE A 15 2.35 -28.99 -2.73
CA PHE A 15 1.90 -27.61 -2.59
C PHE A 15 3.04 -26.61 -2.84
N VAL A 16 4.23 -26.88 -2.28
CA VAL A 16 5.41 -25.99 -2.44
C VAL A 16 5.94 -25.98 -3.89
N LYS A 17 5.88 -27.12 -4.61
CA LYS A 17 6.26 -27.14 -6.04
C LYS A 17 5.26 -26.43 -6.96
N GLY A 18 4.02 -26.21 -6.52
CA GLY A 18 3.04 -25.43 -7.28
C GLY A 18 3.30 -23.92 -7.32
N VAL A 19 4.10 -23.40 -6.37
CA VAL A 19 4.36 -21.95 -6.24
C VAL A 19 5.61 -21.50 -7.01
N VAL A 20 6.49 -22.43 -7.39
CA VAL A 20 7.79 -22.11 -8.04
C VAL A 20 7.72 -22.24 -9.58
N GLY A 21 6.54 -22.50 -10.16
CA GLY A 21 6.40 -22.93 -11.56
C GLY A 21 5.86 -21.91 -12.58
N SER A 22 5.55 -20.66 -12.21
CA SER A 22 4.82 -19.74 -13.12
C SER A 22 5.69 -18.70 -13.83
N ALA A 23 7.01 -18.85 -13.85
CA ALA A 23 7.90 -17.99 -14.64
C ALA A 23 8.12 -18.57 -16.04
N ALA A 24 7.06 -18.61 -16.86
CA ALA A 24 7.19 -18.80 -18.31
C ALA A 24 5.89 -18.40 -19.02
N LEU A 25 5.81 -17.15 -19.49
CA LEU A 25 5.47 -16.77 -20.87
C LEU A 25 5.42 -15.24 -20.98
N ALA A 26 6.56 -14.65 -21.32
CA ALA A 26 6.59 -13.31 -21.90
C ALA A 26 6.23 -13.44 -23.39
N GLY A 27 4.96 -13.20 -23.71
CA GLY A 27 4.48 -13.02 -25.07
C GLY A 27 3.76 -11.68 -25.15
N VAL A 28 4.32 -10.74 -25.92
CA VAL A 28 3.74 -9.42 -26.17
C VAL A 28 2.39 -9.60 -26.88
N ALA A 29 1.30 -9.15 -26.23
CA ALA A 29 0.01 -8.93 -26.87
C ALA A 29 -0.49 -7.54 -26.48
N THR A 30 -0.08 -6.54 -27.26
CA THR A 30 -0.71 -5.22 -27.30
C THR A 30 -2.10 -5.34 -27.93
N THR A 31 -3.13 -5.54 -27.11
CA THR A 31 -4.54 -5.23 -27.42
C THR A 31 -5.33 -5.29 -26.12
N GLY A 32 -6.05 -4.21 -25.77
CA GLY A 32 -6.88 -4.12 -24.58
C GLY A 32 -7.82 -5.33 -24.44
N GLY A 33 -7.71 -6.02 -23.31
CA GLY A 33 -8.50 -7.19 -22.98
C GLY A 33 -8.07 -7.70 -21.62
N ALA A 34 -9.01 -7.75 -20.67
CA ALA A 34 -8.81 -8.25 -19.33
C ALA A 34 -8.00 -9.57 -19.35
N ALA A 35 -6.86 -9.59 -18.67
CA ALA A 35 -6.10 -10.82 -18.47
C ALA A 35 -6.91 -11.76 -17.58
N ILE A 36 -7.36 -12.89 -18.13
CA ILE A 36 -8.16 -13.89 -17.43
C ILE A 36 -7.21 -14.93 -16.82
N ASP A 37 -6.98 -14.83 -15.51
CA ASP A 37 -6.28 -15.84 -14.70
C ASP A 37 -7.25 -16.97 -14.27
N THR A 38 -7.51 -17.97 -15.12
CA THR A 38 -8.46 -19.06 -14.81
C THR A 38 -7.85 -20.41 -14.45
N LEU A 39 -6.53 -20.56 -14.31
CA LEU A 39 -5.94 -21.89 -14.13
C LEU A 39 -5.48 -22.25 -12.70
N THR A 40 -5.43 -21.32 -11.75
CA THR A 40 -5.08 -21.61 -10.34
C THR A 40 -5.61 -20.58 -9.32
N ALA A 41 -6.68 -19.84 -9.64
CA ALA A 41 -7.18 -18.82 -8.72
C ALA A 41 -7.72 -19.44 -7.41
N PRO A 42 -7.19 -19.05 -6.23
CA PRO A 42 -7.74 -19.49 -4.96
C PRO A 42 -9.20 -19.02 -4.79
N SER A 43 -9.99 -19.77 -4.01
CA SER A 43 -11.40 -19.47 -3.77
C SER A 43 -11.61 -18.09 -3.16
N GLY A 44 -12.52 -17.30 -3.72
CA GLY A 44 -12.96 -15.97 -3.25
C GLY A 44 -13.09 -14.97 -4.40
N GLU A 45 -13.28 -13.69 -4.08
CA GLU A 45 -13.61 -12.65 -5.08
C GLU A 45 -12.46 -11.70 -5.35
N GLY A 46 -12.31 -11.31 -6.62
CA GLY A 46 -11.44 -10.20 -7.01
C GLY A 46 -9.95 -10.40 -6.76
N GLY A 47 -9.44 -11.62 -6.61
CA GLY A 47 -8.00 -11.90 -6.59
C GLY A 47 -7.38 -12.00 -7.99
N GLY A 48 -6.08 -12.30 -8.07
CA GLY A 48 -5.37 -12.56 -9.34
C GLY A 48 -4.18 -11.64 -9.60
N ALA A 49 -3.50 -11.84 -10.74
CA ALA A 49 -2.40 -10.98 -11.15
C ALA A 49 -2.86 -9.52 -11.22
N THR A 50 -2.13 -8.66 -10.51
CA THR A 50 -2.46 -7.26 -10.32
C THR A 50 -1.20 -6.44 -10.56
N THR A 51 -1.25 -5.62 -11.60
CA THR A 51 -0.25 -4.57 -11.83
C THR A 51 -0.67 -3.33 -11.08
N TYR A 52 0.27 -2.67 -10.40
CA TYR A 52 0.00 -1.52 -9.56
C TYR A 52 1.21 -0.58 -9.46
N PHE A 53 0.97 0.62 -8.96
CA PHE A 53 2.04 1.58 -8.63
C PHE A 53 2.32 1.55 -7.13
N GLY A 54 3.60 1.46 -6.77
CA GLY A 54 4.02 1.44 -5.38
C GLY A 54 5.38 2.07 -5.14
N PHE A 55 5.58 2.53 -3.91
CA PHE A 55 6.84 3.10 -3.44
C PHE A 55 7.95 2.07 -3.55
N GLU A 56 8.98 2.39 -4.32
CA GLU A 56 10.03 1.48 -4.76
C GLU A 56 10.69 0.77 -3.58
N ASN A 57 10.83 -0.55 -3.66
CA ASN A 57 11.72 -1.26 -2.73
C ASN A 57 13.17 -1.07 -3.19
N THR A 58 13.99 -0.47 -2.32
CA THR A 58 15.40 -0.19 -2.62
C THR A 58 16.36 -1.06 -1.83
N GLY A 59 15.85 -1.96 -0.99
CA GLY A 59 16.68 -2.86 -0.18
C GLY A 59 15.91 -3.82 0.71
N GLY A 60 16.64 -4.80 1.24
CA GLY A 60 16.12 -5.87 2.07
C GLY A 60 15.28 -6.92 1.32
N PRO A 61 14.54 -7.78 2.03
CA PRO A 61 13.91 -8.98 1.45
C PRO A 61 12.49 -8.76 0.91
N ALA A 62 11.96 -7.53 0.93
CA ALA A 62 10.62 -7.28 0.42
C ALA A 62 10.61 -7.42 -1.12
N PRO A 63 9.66 -8.17 -1.70
CA PRO A 63 9.76 -8.53 -3.12
C PRO A 63 9.27 -7.44 -4.08
N ARG A 64 8.66 -6.36 -3.58
CA ARG A 64 7.95 -5.35 -4.39
C ARG A 64 7.67 -4.08 -3.59
N GLY A 65 7.36 -2.98 -4.29
CA GLY A 65 7.04 -1.70 -3.67
C GLY A 65 5.73 -1.67 -2.87
N MET A 66 5.60 -0.75 -1.92
CA MET A 66 4.37 -0.60 -1.13
C MET A 66 3.28 0.11 -1.96
N PRO A 67 2.06 -0.41 -2.08
CA PRO A 67 1.03 0.21 -2.91
C PRO A 67 0.74 1.66 -2.53
N GLN A 68 0.80 2.55 -3.52
CA GLN A 68 0.34 3.92 -3.37
C GLN A 68 -1.18 3.94 -3.25
N ILE A 69 -1.67 4.90 -2.47
CA ILE A 69 -3.08 5.29 -2.45
C ILE A 69 -3.12 6.67 -3.12
N PRO A 70 -3.79 6.85 -4.27
CA PRO A 70 -4.00 8.16 -4.85
C PRO A 70 -4.71 9.08 -3.86
N VAL A 71 -4.31 10.35 -3.82
CA VAL A 71 -4.77 11.32 -2.83
C VAL A 71 -5.53 12.45 -3.51
N GLU A 72 -6.58 12.91 -2.85
CA GLU A 72 -7.24 14.17 -3.14
C GLU A 72 -7.37 14.94 -1.82
N ILE A 73 -7.37 16.27 -1.90
CA ILE A 73 -7.70 17.11 -0.76
C ILE A 73 -8.97 17.87 -1.08
N ASP A 74 -9.96 17.78 -0.19
CA ASP A 74 -11.24 18.45 -0.43
C ASP A 74 -11.15 19.98 -0.28
N SER A 75 -12.28 20.65 -0.53
CA SER A 75 -12.39 22.10 -0.45
C SER A 75 -12.20 22.67 0.96
N GLU A 76 -12.39 21.85 2.00
CA GLU A 76 -12.17 22.25 3.39
C GLU A 76 -10.71 22.07 3.79
N GLY A 77 -9.96 21.17 3.12
CA GLY A 77 -8.56 20.86 3.38
C GLY A 77 -8.33 19.47 3.97
N PHE A 78 -9.35 18.63 4.06
CA PHE A 78 -9.20 17.26 4.55
C PHE A 78 -8.64 16.33 3.48
N VAL A 79 -7.70 15.48 3.92
CA VAL A 79 -7.00 14.54 3.04
C VAL A 79 -7.81 13.25 2.90
N ARG A 80 -8.07 12.82 1.66
CA ARG A 80 -8.78 11.58 1.34
C ARG A 80 -8.00 10.71 0.35
N GLY A 81 -8.09 9.40 0.54
CA GLY A 81 -7.60 8.42 -0.43
C GLY A 81 -8.67 8.11 -1.47
N VAL A 82 -8.31 8.00 -2.74
CA VAL A 82 -9.24 7.60 -3.79
C VAL A 82 -9.56 6.12 -3.65
N PHE A 83 -10.83 5.78 -3.54
CA PHE A 83 -11.32 4.40 -3.64
C PHE A 83 -12.26 4.31 -4.85
N PRO A 84 -12.02 3.40 -5.82
CA PRO A 84 -12.85 3.33 -7.01
C PRO A 84 -14.29 2.94 -6.69
N GLU A 85 -15.24 3.48 -7.46
CA GLU A 85 -16.61 2.95 -7.50
C GLU A 85 -16.59 1.50 -8.01
N TYR A 86 -17.61 0.73 -7.63
CA TYR A 86 -17.69 -0.69 -7.97
C TYR A 86 -18.80 -1.00 -8.96
N GLU A 87 -18.55 -2.02 -9.77
CA GLU A 87 -19.52 -2.60 -10.70
C GLU A 87 -19.56 -4.12 -10.49
N THR A 88 -20.76 -4.68 -10.49
CA THR A 88 -20.95 -6.13 -10.52
C THR A 88 -20.72 -6.65 -11.93
N ARG A 89 -19.83 -7.63 -12.09
CA ARG A 89 -19.48 -8.24 -13.38
C ARG A 89 -19.52 -9.75 -13.32
N THR A 90 -20.02 -10.38 -14.39
CA THR A 90 -19.95 -11.84 -14.56
C THR A 90 -18.54 -12.25 -15.01
N VAL A 91 -17.77 -12.90 -14.12
CA VAL A 91 -16.44 -13.46 -14.42
C VAL A 91 -16.48 -14.97 -14.22
N GLY A 92 -16.21 -15.74 -15.28
CA GLY A 92 -16.22 -17.21 -15.19
C GLY A 92 -17.58 -17.81 -14.78
N GLY A 93 -18.69 -17.13 -15.11
CA GLY A 93 -20.05 -17.57 -14.76
C GLY A 93 -20.49 -17.20 -13.35
N ARG A 94 -19.75 -16.34 -12.64
CA ARG A 94 -20.07 -15.85 -11.29
C ARG A 94 -20.06 -14.33 -11.27
N GLU A 95 -21.05 -13.75 -10.60
CA GLU A 95 -21.09 -12.31 -10.33
C GLU A 95 -20.01 -11.94 -9.30
N VAL A 96 -19.24 -10.90 -9.59
CA VAL A 96 -18.15 -10.40 -8.74
C VAL A 96 -18.16 -8.88 -8.75
N ASP A 97 -18.06 -8.25 -7.59
CA ASP A 97 -17.94 -6.80 -7.48
C ASP A 97 -16.49 -6.35 -7.73
N VAL A 98 -16.32 -5.53 -8.76
CA VAL A 98 -15.03 -5.02 -9.21
C VAL A 98 -14.99 -3.51 -8.98
N ALA A 99 -14.09 -3.07 -8.09
CA ALA A 99 -13.78 -1.66 -7.87
C ALA A 99 -12.51 -1.30 -8.63
N GLU A 100 -12.67 -0.61 -9.76
CA GLU A 100 -11.57 -0.14 -10.61
C GLU A 100 -11.95 1.15 -11.34
N THR A 101 -10.95 1.97 -11.64
CA THR A 101 -11.06 3.18 -12.45
C THR A 101 -9.74 3.41 -13.20
N GLU A 102 -9.72 4.35 -14.13
CA GLU A 102 -8.52 4.75 -14.86
C GLU A 102 -7.96 6.06 -14.28
N ILE A 103 -6.67 6.08 -13.99
CA ILE A 103 -5.94 7.30 -13.59
C ILE A 103 -4.67 7.37 -14.43
N ALA A 104 -4.41 8.50 -15.10
CA ALA A 104 -3.24 8.68 -15.97
C ALA A 104 -3.01 7.52 -16.98
N GLY A 105 -4.10 6.97 -17.53
CA GLY A 105 -4.05 5.86 -18.49
C GLY A 105 -3.70 4.49 -17.89
N GLU A 106 -3.78 4.35 -16.57
CA GLU A 106 -3.49 3.13 -15.85
C GLU A 106 -4.68 2.68 -15.00
N THR A 107 -4.95 1.37 -14.99
CA THR A 107 -6.03 0.79 -14.18
C THR A 107 -5.66 0.82 -12.69
N TYR A 108 -6.35 1.67 -11.93
CA TYR A 108 -6.31 1.71 -10.47
C TYR A 108 -7.45 0.87 -9.89
N SER A 109 -7.14 -0.06 -8.98
CA SER A 109 -8.13 -0.97 -8.43
C SER A 109 -7.92 -1.25 -6.94
N ALA A 110 -9.01 -1.53 -6.23
CA ALA A 110 -8.96 -2.04 -4.85
C ALA A 110 -8.07 -3.29 -4.69
N ARG A 111 -7.85 -4.06 -5.77
CA ARG A 111 -6.95 -5.22 -5.78
C ARG A 111 -5.53 -4.88 -5.37
N TRP A 112 -5.08 -3.64 -5.57
CA TRP A 112 -3.74 -3.17 -5.19
C TRP A 112 -3.44 -3.39 -3.71
N PHE A 113 -4.48 -3.39 -2.87
CA PHE A 113 -4.37 -3.51 -1.42
C PHE A 113 -4.63 -4.92 -0.90
N GLN A 114 -5.00 -5.87 -1.75
CA GLN A 114 -5.41 -7.22 -1.34
C GLN A 114 -4.20 -8.15 -1.08
N TYR A 115 -3.47 -7.89 0.01
CA TYR A 115 -2.42 -8.75 0.53
C TYR A 115 -2.31 -8.59 2.05
N CYS A 116 -1.52 -9.44 2.72
CA CYS A 116 -1.21 -9.26 4.14
C CYS A 116 -2.44 -9.22 5.08
N GLY A 117 -3.53 -9.89 4.70
CA GLY A 117 -4.79 -9.92 5.45
C GLY A 117 -5.72 -8.74 5.15
N VAL A 118 -5.26 -7.72 4.42
CA VAL A 118 -6.09 -6.55 4.08
C VAL A 118 -7.28 -6.96 3.21
N GLN A 119 -7.17 -8.03 2.42
CA GLN A 119 -8.29 -8.58 1.64
C GLN A 119 -9.50 -9.03 2.48
N THR A 120 -9.35 -9.10 3.81
CA THR A 120 -10.44 -9.46 4.74
C THR A 120 -10.94 -8.26 5.56
N TYR A 121 -10.40 -7.06 5.36
CA TYR A 121 -10.79 -5.87 6.12
C TYR A 121 -12.10 -5.29 5.56
N ALA A 122 -12.98 -4.80 6.42
CA ALA A 122 -14.26 -4.22 5.97
C ALA A 122 -14.02 -3.04 5.00
N GLY A 123 -12.98 -2.24 5.24
CA GLY A 123 -12.64 -1.09 4.40
C GLY A 123 -12.21 -1.44 2.96
N ILE A 124 -11.83 -2.69 2.65
CA ILE A 124 -11.47 -3.05 1.26
C ILE A 124 -12.66 -3.59 0.45
N LEU A 125 -13.79 -3.86 1.11
CA LEU A 125 -14.97 -4.36 0.42
C LEU A 125 -15.54 -3.24 -0.48
N PRO A 126 -15.81 -3.53 -1.76
CA PRO A 126 -16.28 -2.52 -2.71
C PRO A 126 -17.57 -1.82 -2.28
N ASP A 127 -18.48 -2.56 -1.67
CA ASP A 127 -19.81 -2.14 -1.22
C ASP A 127 -19.83 -1.64 0.23
N ALA A 128 -18.68 -1.56 0.91
CA ALA A 128 -18.63 -1.07 2.27
C ALA A 128 -19.00 0.41 2.37
N ASP A 129 -19.97 0.71 3.25
CA ASP A 129 -20.33 2.06 3.67
C ASP A 129 -19.22 2.64 4.55
N GLN A 130 -18.20 3.20 3.89
CA GLN A 130 -17.01 3.79 4.50
C GLN A 130 -16.62 5.05 3.74
N ASP A 131 -16.31 6.11 4.48
CA ASP A 131 -15.72 7.30 3.91
C ASP A 131 -14.25 7.10 3.53
N ASN A 132 -13.76 8.00 2.69
CA ASN A 132 -12.43 7.91 2.10
C ASN A 132 -11.39 8.78 2.81
N TYR A 133 -11.73 9.39 3.95
CA TYR A 133 -10.82 10.30 4.65
C TYR A 133 -9.72 9.51 5.38
N PHE A 134 -8.50 10.02 5.33
CA PHE A 134 -7.45 9.53 6.22
C PHE A 134 -7.69 10.05 7.62
N ARG A 135 -7.49 9.19 8.60
CA ARG A 135 -7.70 9.51 10.02
C ARG A 135 -6.44 9.25 10.80
N TYR A 136 -6.13 10.12 11.75
CA TYR A 136 -4.97 9.96 12.62
C TYR A 136 -5.06 8.64 13.39
N ALA A 137 -3.98 7.86 13.35
CA ALA A 137 -3.91 6.62 14.11
C ALA A 137 -3.82 6.94 15.60
N SER A 138 -4.40 6.08 16.44
CA SER A 138 -4.35 6.23 17.90
C SER A 138 -2.94 6.16 18.50
N SER A 139 -1.97 5.67 17.73
CA SER A 139 -0.55 5.68 18.08
C SER A 139 0.27 6.11 16.88
N SER A 140 1.20 7.02 17.12
CA SER A 140 2.14 7.51 16.12
C SER A 140 3.57 7.44 16.67
N PRO A 141 4.57 7.11 15.83
CA PRO A 141 5.98 7.27 16.18
C PRO A 141 6.47 8.72 16.02
N TYR A 142 5.61 9.63 15.57
CA TYR A 142 5.97 11.02 15.27
C TYR A 142 5.40 11.94 16.35
N ASP A 143 6.28 12.60 17.10
CA ASP A 143 5.91 13.45 18.24
C ASP A 143 4.92 14.57 17.86
N TRP A 144 5.05 15.12 16.64
CA TRP A 144 4.16 16.19 16.15
C TRP A 144 2.70 15.76 16.03
N GLN A 145 2.42 14.45 15.93
CA GLN A 145 1.05 13.92 15.87
C GLN A 145 0.44 13.64 17.24
N GLY A 146 1.18 13.83 18.34
CA GLY A 146 0.80 13.31 19.66
C GLY A 146 -0.60 13.70 20.13
N ASP A 147 -1.04 14.93 19.83
CA ASP A 147 -2.34 15.46 20.25
C ASP A 147 -3.39 15.49 19.11
N LEU A 148 -3.04 15.00 17.92
CA LEU A 148 -3.93 15.00 16.77
C LEU A 148 -4.86 13.78 16.76
N SER A 149 -6.10 14.01 16.38
CA SER A 149 -7.12 12.96 16.27
C SER A 149 -8.15 13.31 15.19
N GLY A 150 -8.95 12.34 14.75
CA GLY A 150 -9.95 12.57 13.72
C GLY A 150 -9.38 12.54 12.30
N ARG A 151 -10.00 13.28 11.37
CA ARG A 151 -9.57 13.34 9.96
C ARG A 151 -8.28 14.15 9.85
N MET A 152 -7.38 13.75 8.96
CA MET A 152 -6.16 14.50 8.67
C MET A 152 -6.49 15.75 7.87
N HIS A 153 -5.98 16.90 8.30
CA HIS A 153 -6.06 18.14 7.55
C HIS A 153 -4.69 18.46 6.93
N VAL A 154 -4.67 19.01 5.72
CA VAL A 154 -3.42 19.37 5.02
C VAL A 154 -2.62 20.44 5.78
N ASP A 155 -3.31 21.34 6.47
CA ASP A 155 -2.69 22.41 7.26
C ASP A 155 -2.00 21.86 8.53
N ASP A 156 -2.37 20.66 9.01
CA ASP A 156 -1.66 20.04 10.14
C ASP A 156 -0.18 19.79 9.80
N PHE A 157 0.11 19.51 8.52
CA PHE A 157 1.47 19.34 8.03
C PHE A 157 2.24 20.66 7.92
N GLU A 158 1.52 21.79 7.79
CA GLU A 158 2.09 23.12 7.70
C GLU A 158 2.29 23.76 9.08
N GLU A 159 1.27 23.70 9.93
CA GLU A 159 1.12 24.57 11.10
C GLU A 159 1.47 23.89 12.43
N VAL A 160 1.31 22.56 12.54
CA VAL A 160 1.52 21.86 13.81
C VAL A 160 2.99 21.55 14.03
N GLY A 161 3.67 22.35 14.85
CA GLY A 161 5.10 22.21 15.11
C GLY A 161 5.93 22.87 13.99
N GLU A 162 6.71 22.07 13.25
CA GLU A 162 7.48 22.55 12.10
C GLU A 162 6.74 22.26 10.78
N SER A 163 6.86 23.16 9.80
CA SER A 163 6.28 22.98 8.46
C SER A 163 6.91 21.80 7.73
N TYR A 164 6.19 21.21 6.79
CA TYR A 164 6.66 20.02 6.05
C TYR A 164 7.96 20.25 5.26
N GLU A 165 8.20 21.49 4.84
CA GLU A 165 9.42 21.90 4.11
C GLU A 165 10.66 21.96 5.01
N ALA A 166 10.49 22.18 6.32
CA ALA A 166 11.58 22.30 7.28
C ALA A 166 11.71 21.09 8.21
N TRP A 167 10.63 20.31 8.34
CA TRP A 167 10.48 19.29 9.38
C TRP A 167 11.66 18.31 9.45
N GLY A 168 12.10 18.06 10.67
CA GLY A 168 13.03 16.98 11.00
C GLY A 168 12.80 16.46 12.41
N ASN A 169 13.26 15.23 12.67
CA ASN A 169 13.14 14.58 13.97
C ASN A 169 14.47 13.97 14.44
N GLY A 170 15.59 14.47 13.91
CA GLY A 170 16.93 13.96 14.23
C GLY A 170 17.30 12.64 13.56
N ILE A 171 16.41 12.05 12.75
CA ILE A 171 16.70 10.88 11.91
C ILE A 171 16.92 11.37 10.49
N GLY A 172 18.10 11.14 9.90
CA GLY A 172 18.39 11.55 8.52
C GLY A 172 18.36 13.08 8.30
N GLN A 173 18.05 13.52 7.09
CA GLN A 173 18.03 14.93 6.67
C GLN A 173 16.68 15.60 6.94
N SER A 174 16.69 16.80 7.53
CA SER A 174 15.48 17.62 7.66
C SER A 174 14.98 18.14 6.30
N GLY A 175 13.71 18.53 6.24
CA GLY A 175 13.11 19.18 5.06
C GLY A 175 12.80 18.26 3.88
N LEU A 176 12.91 16.94 4.06
CA LEU A 176 12.48 15.99 3.03
C LEU A 176 10.95 15.78 3.00
N GLY A 177 10.22 16.32 3.97
CA GLY A 177 8.78 16.12 4.13
C GLY A 177 8.41 15.57 5.50
N LYS A 178 7.14 15.75 5.85
CA LYS A 178 6.58 15.43 7.17
C LYS A 178 5.61 14.26 7.09
N PRO A 179 5.91 13.12 7.75
CA PRO A 179 5.06 11.93 7.71
C PRO A 179 3.98 11.94 8.80
N ALA A 180 2.81 11.39 8.47
CA ALA A 180 1.72 11.11 9.39
C ALA A 180 1.30 9.64 9.32
N ARG A 181 1.16 8.99 10.47
CA ARG A 181 0.54 7.67 10.60
C ARG A 181 -0.97 7.80 10.73
N GLY A 182 -1.69 6.95 10.00
CA GLY A 182 -3.14 6.97 9.97
C GLY A 182 -3.80 5.65 9.67
N THR A 183 -5.13 5.71 9.52
CA THR A 183 -6.00 4.66 9.03
C THR A 183 -6.85 5.20 7.87
N TRP A 184 -7.33 4.30 7.02
CA TRP A 184 -8.20 4.62 5.88
C TRP A 184 -9.41 3.68 5.85
N ARG A 185 -10.56 4.19 5.39
CA ARG A 185 -11.85 3.48 5.34
C ARG A 185 -12.11 2.75 6.66
N SER A 186 -12.10 3.54 7.74
CA SER A 186 -11.96 3.07 9.13
C SER A 186 -13.06 3.56 10.07
N GLU A 187 -14.08 4.27 9.57
CA GLU A 187 -15.14 4.83 10.41
C GLU A 187 -16.03 3.72 10.98
N GLY A 188 -16.19 3.70 12.31
CA GLY A 188 -16.95 2.66 13.01
C GLY A 188 -16.31 1.26 13.01
N ILE A 189 -15.07 1.12 12.49
CA ILE A 189 -14.35 -0.15 12.42
C ILE A 189 -13.35 -0.25 13.58
N LYS A 190 -13.19 -1.46 14.15
CA LYS A 190 -12.19 -1.71 15.19
C LYS A 190 -10.79 -1.51 14.63
N ALA A 191 -9.89 -0.88 15.39
CA ALA A 191 -8.53 -0.55 14.93
C ALA A 191 -7.78 -1.72 14.26
N ALA A 192 -7.93 -2.96 14.75
CA ALA A 192 -7.29 -4.16 14.20
C ALA A 192 -7.77 -4.57 12.79
N GLU A 193 -8.92 -4.04 12.36
CA GLU A 193 -9.57 -4.33 11.08
C GLU A 193 -9.50 -3.13 10.12
N THR A 194 -8.81 -2.05 10.52
CA THR A 194 -8.62 -0.84 9.69
C THR A 194 -7.41 -0.98 8.78
N MET A 195 -7.45 -0.33 7.61
CA MET A 195 -6.30 -0.29 6.72
C MET A 195 -5.27 0.74 7.23
N PRO A 196 -4.08 0.33 7.69
CA PRO A 196 -3.08 1.28 8.15
C PRO A 196 -2.49 2.04 6.95
N VAL A 197 -2.30 3.34 7.10
CA VAL A 197 -1.69 4.18 6.07
C VAL A 197 -0.55 5.01 6.64
N GLU A 198 0.34 5.44 5.76
CA GLU A 198 1.25 6.55 6.03
C GLU A 198 1.09 7.57 4.92
N VAL A 199 0.91 8.82 5.33
CA VAL A 199 0.79 9.99 4.48
C VAL A 199 2.06 10.81 4.66
N ILE A 200 2.63 11.35 3.58
CA ILE A 200 3.77 12.27 3.63
C ILE A 200 3.40 13.50 2.82
N ARG A 201 3.56 14.69 3.40
CA ARG A 201 3.59 15.94 2.63
C ARG A 201 5.05 16.34 2.42
N SER A 202 5.47 16.56 1.17
CA SER A 202 6.88 16.77 0.84
C SER A 202 7.08 17.69 -0.36
N PRO A 203 8.07 18.62 -0.31
CA PRO A 203 8.44 19.43 -1.47
C PRO A 203 9.01 18.58 -2.62
N ILE A 204 9.57 17.39 -2.31
CA ILE A 204 10.11 16.48 -3.33
C ILE A 204 8.98 15.86 -4.17
N ILE A 205 7.81 15.60 -3.55
CA ILE A 205 6.63 15.13 -4.29
C ILE A 205 6.10 16.24 -5.20
N GLU A 206 6.08 17.49 -4.72
CA GLU A 206 5.66 18.65 -5.52
C GLU A 206 6.58 18.87 -6.73
N GLU A 207 7.90 18.74 -6.54
CA GLU A 207 8.87 18.81 -7.63
C GLU A 207 8.66 17.68 -8.64
N LYS A 208 8.61 16.43 -8.17
CA LYS A 208 8.50 15.26 -9.06
C LYS A 208 7.18 15.22 -9.84
N ALA A 209 6.09 15.68 -9.23
CA ALA A 209 4.79 15.74 -9.90
C ALA A 209 4.76 16.71 -11.09
N GLN A 210 5.75 17.61 -11.24
CA GLN A 210 5.84 18.48 -12.43
C GLN A 210 6.25 17.71 -13.69
N ASP A 211 7.01 16.61 -13.53
CA ASP A 211 7.59 15.85 -14.63
C ASP A 211 7.09 14.38 -14.70
N ASP A 212 6.24 13.96 -13.78
CA ASP A 212 5.68 12.61 -13.69
C ASP A 212 4.14 12.65 -13.74
N GLU A 213 3.56 12.17 -14.85
CA GLU A 213 2.10 12.19 -15.09
C GLU A 213 1.31 11.40 -14.03
N TRP A 214 1.87 10.30 -13.55
CA TRP A 214 1.22 9.47 -12.55
C TRP A 214 1.21 10.21 -11.20
N LEU A 215 2.33 10.78 -10.76
CA LEU A 215 2.38 11.58 -9.53
C LEU A 215 1.51 12.83 -9.62
N ALA A 216 1.50 13.52 -10.76
CA ALA A 216 0.63 14.67 -11.01
C ALA A 216 -0.86 14.32 -10.83
N ALA A 217 -1.27 13.11 -11.24
CA ALA A 217 -2.65 12.65 -11.16
C ALA A 217 -3.04 12.01 -9.82
N THR A 218 -2.06 11.62 -8.99
CA THR A 218 -2.30 10.80 -7.78
C THR A 218 -1.81 11.41 -6.48
N THR A 219 -1.27 12.61 -6.55
CA THR A 219 -0.84 13.41 -5.39
C THR A 219 -1.47 14.79 -5.47
N ASP A 220 -1.67 15.44 -4.33
CA ASP A 220 -2.28 16.76 -4.25
C ASP A 220 -1.56 17.59 -3.18
N ARG A 221 -1.16 18.84 -3.50
CA ARG A 221 -0.37 19.73 -2.62
C ARG A 221 0.82 19.05 -1.93
N GLY A 222 1.57 18.25 -2.69
CA GLY A 222 2.74 17.52 -2.20
C GLY A 222 2.42 16.33 -1.30
N VAL A 223 1.15 15.97 -1.15
CA VAL A 223 0.69 14.86 -0.32
C VAL A 223 0.68 13.56 -1.12
N ALA A 224 1.46 12.59 -0.66
CA ALA A 224 1.45 11.22 -1.15
C ALA A 224 1.10 10.25 -0.01
N ALA A 225 0.37 9.18 -0.33
CA ALA A 225 -0.07 8.20 0.66
C ALA A 225 0.17 6.77 0.20
N ARG A 226 0.29 5.85 1.16
CA ARG A 226 0.44 4.42 0.90
C ARG A 226 -0.25 3.57 1.94
N LEU A 227 -0.64 2.37 1.52
CA LEU A 227 -1.01 1.33 2.46
C LEU A 227 0.24 0.93 3.26
N ASN A 228 0.22 1.16 4.57
CA ASN A 228 1.38 0.98 5.43
C ASN A 228 1.55 -0.47 5.91
N LYS A 229 1.72 -1.38 4.95
CA LYS A 229 2.02 -2.79 5.15
C LYS A 229 3.27 -3.14 4.34
N CYS A 230 4.30 -3.63 5.01
CA CYS A 230 5.49 -4.16 4.36
C CYS A 230 5.11 -5.36 3.49
N THR A 231 5.60 -5.40 2.25
CA THR A 231 5.25 -6.43 1.27
C THR A 231 5.98 -7.76 1.48
N HIS A 232 6.87 -7.83 2.48
CA HIS A 232 7.53 -9.07 2.93
C HIS A 232 6.61 -9.88 3.86
N PHE A 233 6.55 -9.50 5.14
CA PHE A 233 5.75 -10.16 6.17
C PHE A 233 4.91 -9.17 6.98
N CYS A 234 4.32 -8.18 6.29
CA CYS A 234 3.14 -7.44 6.75
C CYS A 234 3.30 -6.55 8.00
N CYS A 235 4.53 -6.35 8.48
CA CYS A 235 4.83 -5.32 9.50
C CYS A 235 4.47 -3.92 9.00
N VAL A 236 4.34 -2.95 9.90
CA VAL A 236 4.01 -1.56 9.59
C VAL A 236 5.31 -0.72 9.64
N PRO A 237 5.94 -0.41 8.50
CA PRO A 237 7.13 0.44 8.47
C PRO A 237 6.80 1.92 8.71
N GLY A 238 7.82 2.77 8.69
CA GLY A 238 7.62 4.22 8.69
C GLY A 238 8.80 4.97 8.11
N PHE A 239 8.52 6.10 7.46
CA PHE A 239 9.52 7.06 7.00
C PHE A 239 10.10 7.81 8.19
N LYS A 240 11.41 7.70 8.42
CA LYS A 240 12.10 8.38 9.54
C LYS A 240 11.46 8.08 10.91
N ALA A 241 10.89 6.88 11.09
CA ALA A 241 10.19 6.49 12.32
C ALA A 241 11.08 5.80 13.37
N GLN A 242 12.31 5.40 12.99
CA GLN A 242 13.20 4.58 13.81
C GLN A 242 14.64 5.07 13.62
N GLY A 243 15.33 5.46 14.70
CA GLY A 243 16.67 6.05 14.62
C GLY A 243 17.76 5.06 14.19
N ASP A 244 17.58 3.77 14.45
CA ASP A 244 18.51 2.71 14.05
C ASP A 244 18.45 2.39 12.54
N ALA A 245 17.49 2.94 11.80
CA ALA A 245 17.40 2.83 10.34
C ALA A 245 18.69 3.31 9.64
N ALA A 246 19.41 4.27 10.24
CA ALA A 246 20.70 4.74 9.74
C ALA A 246 21.76 3.63 9.61
N ASN A 247 21.73 2.63 10.49
CA ASN A 247 22.65 1.50 10.45
C ASN A 247 22.48 0.62 9.20
N PHE A 248 21.35 0.78 8.50
CA PHE A 248 21.00 0.03 7.29
C PHE A 248 20.92 0.94 6.05
N GLY A 249 21.48 2.16 6.12
CA GLY A 249 21.40 3.13 5.03
C GLY A 249 19.98 3.64 4.76
N ALA A 250 19.09 3.53 5.75
CA ALA A 250 17.65 3.78 5.61
C ALA A 250 17.16 4.99 6.42
N ALA A 251 18.06 5.89 6.85
CA ALA A 251 17.71 7.06 7.66
C ALA A 251 16.68 7.98 6.98
N ASP A 252 16.81 8.19 5.66
CA ASP A 252 15.90 9.00 4.83
C ASP A 252 14.94 8.12 4.01
N ARG A 253 14.60 6.93 4.53
CA ARG A 253 13.79 5.93 3.81
C ARG A 253 12.65 5.44 4.68
N ILE A 254 11.72 4.73 4.04
CA ILE A 254 10.71 3.95 4.75
C ILE A 254 11.38 2.66 5.20
N TYR A 255 11.52 2.49 6.52
CA TYR A 255 12.28 1.38 7.08
C TYR A 255 11.37 0.38 7.83
N CYS A 256 11.56 -0.90 7.53
CA CYS A 256 10.88 -2.02 8.18
C CYS A 256 11.87 -2.87 9.00
N GLN A 257 12.03 -2.59 10.30
CA GLN A 257 12.90 -3.34 11.23
C GLN A 257 12.73 -4.85 11.24
N CYS A 258 11.53 -5.39 10.99
CA CYS A 258 11.26 -6.82 11.12
C CYS A 258 12.25 -7.70 10.34
N HIS A 259 12.59 -7.29 9.12
CA HIS A 259 13.56 -7.98 8.27
C HIS A 259 14.38 -7.02 7.41
N GLN A 260 14.48 -5.76 7.84
CA GLN A 260 15.32 -4.72 7.22
C GLN A 260 14.94 -4.36 5.77
N SER A 261 13.64 -4.44 5.42
CA SER A 261 13.17 -3.94 4.12
C SER A 261 13.19 -2.41 4.08
N VAL A 262 13.65 -1.86 2.96
CA VAL A 262 13.82 -0.42 2.74
C VAL A 262 13.03 -0.01 1.51
N TYR A 263 12.29 1.09 1.59
CA TYR A 263 11.56 1.65 0.45
C TYR A 263 11.88 3.13 0.26
N ASP A 264 11.90 3.59 -0.98
CA ASP A 264 12.00 5.00 -1.33
C ASP A 264 10.63 5.70 -1.11
N PRO A 265 10.52 6.69 -0.22
CA PRO A 265 9.28 7.44 0.00
C PRO A 265 8.92 8.41 -1.14
N PHE A 266 9.80 8.63 -2.13
CA PHE A 266 9.61 9.64 -3.17
C PHE A 266 9.67 9.07 -4.59
N THR A 267 9.88 7.76 -4.73
CA THR A 267 9.93 7.08 -6.03
C THR A 267 8.83 6.05 -6.09
N VAL A 268 7.87 6.26 -7.00
CA VAL A 268 6.78 5.32 -7.26
C VAL A 268 7.09 4.59 -8.56
N VAL A 269 7.00 3.27 -8.55
CA VAL A 269 7.28 2.41 -9.70
C VAL A 269 6.12 1.46 -9.98
N LYS A 270 5.92 1.15 -11.26
CA LYS A 270 4.98 0.12 -11.69
C LYS A 270 5.55 -1.26 -11.39
N THR A 271 4.77 -2.10 -10.72
CA THR A 271 5.15 -3.46 -10.33
C THR A 271 3.94 -4.38 -10.33
N GLN A 272 4.12 -5.66 -9.98
CA GLN A 272 3.05 -6.65 -10.03
C GLN A 272 3.07 -7.61 -8.83
N PHE A 273 1.92 -8.13 -8.48
CA PHE A 273 1.76 -9.24 -7.53
C PHE A 273 0.47 -10.00 -7.80
N THR A 274 0.32 -11.14 -7.12
CA THR A 274 -0.97 -11.84 -7.09
C THR A 274 -1.78 -11.34 -5.90
N ALA A 275 -2.83 -10.56 -6.19
CA ALA A 275 -3.82 -10.15 -5.20
C ALA A 275 -4.53 -11.36 -4.61
N LEU A 276 -4.63 -11.41 -3.29
CA LEU A 276 -5.37 -12.43 -2.59
C LEU A 276 -6.87 -12.20 -2.79
N PRO A 277 -7.67 -13.25 -3.02
CA PRO A 277 -9.11 -13.09 -3.14
C PRO A 277 -9.70 -12.67 -1.80
N ARG A 278 -10.70 -11.81 -1.85
CA ARG A 278 -11.54 -11.51 -0.68
C ARG A 278 -12.35 -12.75 -0.32
N PRO A 279 -12.64 -13.00 0.97
CA PRO A 279 -13.56 -14.07 1.35
C PRO A 279 -14.86 -13.92 0.57
N GLY A 280 -15.25 -14.97 -0.17
CA GLY A 280 -16.57 -15.00 -0.81
C GLY A 280 -17.66 -15.21 0.25
N ASN A 281 -18.87 -14.75 -0.04
CA ASN A 281 -20.06 -15.21 0.67
C ASN A 281 -20.35 -16.69 0.38
#